data_AF-A0A1H0AI68-F1
#
_entry.id   AF-A0A1H0AI68-F1
#
_cell.length_a   1.000
_cell.length_b   1.000
_cell.length_c   1.000
_cell.angle_alpha   90.00
_cell.angle_beta   90.00
_cell.angle_gamma   90.00
#
_symmetry.space_group_name_H-M   'P 1'
#
loop_
_entity.id
_entity.type
_entity.pdbx_description
1 polymer ?
#
loop_
_entity_poly.entity_id
_entity_poly.type
_entity_poly.pdbx_seq_one_letter_code
_entity_poly.pdbx_strand_id
1 'polypeptide(L)'
;MKHLTLENGKLFTEARVKTDGEYETFYVMIDTALPNTVLNKHKVTVSDLDAMSIGPLKVSNFQAELQELDIDGIIGLDFLLKTGAKLNFDAMTISSSRT
;
A
#
# COMPACT_ATOMS: atom_id res chain seq x y z
N MET A 1 -13.30 5.60 1.09
CA MET A 1 -12.72 4.76 2.17
C MET A 1 -12.44 3.38 1.59
N LYS A 2 -11.56 2.58 2.20
CA LYS A 2 -11.26 1.20 1.78
C LYS A 2 -11.28 0.28 3.00
N HIS A 3 -11.77 -0.94 2.83
CA HIS A 3 -11.81 -1.94 3.90
C HIS A 3 -10.43 -2.53 4.20
N LEU A 4 -10.22 -2.84 5.47
CA LEU A 4 -9.11 -3.62 6.00
C LEU A 4 -9.62 -5.02 6.37
N THR A 5 -8.80 -6.03 6.13
CA THR A 5 -9.04 -7.40 6.59
C THR A 5 -8.02 -7.74 7.68
N LEU A 6 -8.47 -8.34 8.78
CA LEU A 6 -7.58 -8.86 9.83
C LEU A 6 -7.37 -10.36 9.62
N GLU A 7 -6.15 -10.76 9.30
CA GLU A 7 -5.76 -12.15 9.10
C GLU A 7 -4.49 -12.44 9.89
N ASN A 8 -4.50 -13.47 10.74
CA ASN A 8 -3.33 -13.88 11.53
C ASN A 8 -2.66 -12.72 12.30
N GLY A 9 -3.47 -11.80 12.84
CA GLY A 9 -2.99 -10.63 13.59
C GLY A 9 -2.39 -9.51 12.73
N LYS A 10 -2.52 -9.59 11.40
CA LYS A 10 -2.01 -8.62 10.44
C LYS A 10 -3.16 -7.99 9.66
N LEU A 11 -3.00 -6.71 9.32
CA LEU A 11 -3.99 -5.95 8.57
C LEU A 11 -3.64 -5.96 7.10
N PHE A 12 -4.60 -6.29 6.26
CA PHE A 12 -4.44 -6.35 4.82
C PHE A 12 -5.47 -5.49 4.09
N THR A 13 -5.14 -5.10 2.86
CA THR A 13 -6.06 -4.41 1.95
C THR A 13 -5.59 -4.56 0.51
N GLU A 14 -6.39 -4.03 -0.43
CA GLU A 14 -6.00 -3.98 -1.84
C GLU A 14 -5.34 -2.63 -2.15
N ALA A 15 -4.14 -2.69 -2.71
CA ALA A 15 -3.47 -1.56 -3.34
C ALA A 15 -3.57 -1.67 -4.85
N ARG A 16 -3.69 -0.54 -5.54
CA ARG A 16 -3.49 -0.43 -6.98
C ARG A 16 -2.18 0.27 -7.25
N VAL A 17 -1.31 -0.37 -7.99
CA VAL A 17 -0.02 0.16 -8.41
C VAL A 17 -0.08 0.38 -9.91
N LYS A 18 0.51 1.49 -10.35
CA LYS A 18 0.64 1.85 -11.75
C LYS A 18 2.10 1.85 -12.16
N THR A 19 2.43 1.08 -13.19
CA THR A 19 3.77 0.97 -13.79
C THR A 19 3.62 1.03 -15.29
N ASP A 20 4.44 1.83 -15.97
CA ASP A 20 4.44 1.98 -17.43
C ASP A 20 3.05 2.22 -18.05
N GLY A 21 2.20 3.01 -17.38
CA GLY A 21 0.86 3.29 -17.86
C GLY A 21 -0.24 2.31 -17.41
N GLU A 22 0.12 1.11 -16.98
CA GLU A 22 -0.81 0.02 -16.64
C GLU A 22 -1.08 -0.10 -15.15
N TYR A 23 -2.28 -0.54 -14.76
CA TYR A 23 -2.66 -0.72 -13.36
C TYR A 23 -2.79 -2.19 -13.01
N GLU A 24 -2.14 -2.57 -11.92
CA GLU A 24 -2.28 -3.88 -11.28
C GLU A 24 -2.79 -3.73 -9.85
N THR A 25 -3.46 -4.76 -9.35
CA THR A 25 -4.02 -4.79 -7.99
C THR A 25 -3.30 -5.85 -7.16
N PHE A 26 -2.88 -5.46 -5.96
CA PHE A 26 -2.05 -6.26 -5.06
C PHE A 26 -2.71 -6.37 -3.69
N TYR A 27 -2.64 -7.55 -3.08
CA TYR A 27 -3.07 -7.76 -1.70
C TYR A 27 -1.90 -7.50 -0.75
N VAL A 28 -1.95 -6.37 -0.05
CA VAL A 28 -0.82 -5.82 0.70
C VAL A 28 -1.10 -5.78 2.19
N MET A 29 -0.06 -5.96 2.99
CA MET A 29 -0.10 -5.79 4.44
C MET A 29 0.13 -4.32 4.81
N ILE A 30 -0.56 -3.81 5.82
CA ILE A 30 -0.26 -2.51 6.43
C ILE A 30 0.70 -2.72 7.60
N ASP A 31 1.86 -2.07 7.57
CA ASP A 31 2.85 -2.13 8.65
C ASP A 31 3.36 -0.74 9.02
N THR A 32 3.01 -0.29 10.22
CA THR A 32 3.41 1.03 10.74
C THR A 32 4.80 1.04 11.38
N ALA A 33 5.43 -0.13 11.56
CA ALA A 33 6.80 -0.23 12.05
C ALA A 33 7.84 -0.14 10.90
N LEU A 34 7.40 -0.39 9.66
CA LEU A 34 8.28 -0.34 8.49
C LEU A 34 8.35 1.09 7.92
N PRO A 35 9.55 1.68 7.76
CA PRO A 35 9.67 3.05 7.27
C PRO A 35 9.27 3.17 5.79
N ASN A 36 9.63 2.18 4.97
CA ASN A 36 9.48 2.22 3.52
C ASN A 36 8.48 1.16 3.05
N THR A 37 7.78 1.44 1.97
CA THR A 37 6.90 0.49 1.31
C THR A 37 7.73 -0.50 0.49
N VAL A 38 7.44 -1.79 0.65
CA VAL A 38 8.14 -2.89 -0.02
C VAL A 38 7.16 -3.68 -0.87
N LEU A 39 7.49 -3.89 -2.14
CA LEU A 39 6.71 -4.72 -3.06
C LEU A 39 7.48 -5.99 -3.41
N ASN A 40 6.74 -7.05 -3.72
CA ASN A 40 7.33 -8.31 -4.11
C ASN A 40 8.03 -8.19 -5.47
N LYS A 41 9.34 -8.42 -5.50
CA LYS A 41 10.15 -8.28 -6.72
C LYS A 41 9.78 -9.24 -7.85
N HIS A 42 9.03 -10.31 -7.55
CA HIS A 42 8.52 -11.24 -8.56
C HIS A 42 7.22 -10.77 -9.21
N LYS A 43 6.54 -9.78 -8.60
CA LYS A 43 5.28 -9.22 -9.09
C LYS A 43 5.44 -7.82 -9.69
N VAL A 44 6.37 -7.05 -9.14
CA VAL A 44 6.69 -5.69 -9.61
C VAL A 44 8.16 -5.64 -9.99
N THR A 45 8.44 -5.24 -11.22
CA THR A 45 9.79 -5.29 -11.81
C THR A 45 10.55 -3.96 -11.72
N VAL A 46 9.85 -2.87 -11.40
CA VAL A 46 10.42 -1.51 -11.29
C VAL A 46 10.10 -0.90 -9.93
N SER A 47 11.09 -0.26 -9.31
CA SER A 47 10.92 0.41 -8.02
C SER A 47 10.24 1.77 -8.13
N ASP A 48 10.36 2.42 -9.30
CA ASP A 48 9.75 3.72 -9.57
C ASP A 48 8.36 3.52 -10.18
N LEU A 49 7.33 3.81 -9.39
CA LEU A 49 5.93 3.61 -9.76
C LEU A 49 5.33 4.94 -10.24
N ASP A 50 4.59 4.90 -11.35
CA ASP A 50 3.83 6.06 -11.85
C ASP A 50 2.83 6.56 -10.79
N ALA A 51 2.17 5.61 -10.12
CA ALA A 51 1.23 5.88 -9.05
C ALA A 51 1.02 4.67 -8.15
N MET A 52 0.62 4.93 -6.91
CA MET A 52 0.16 3.93 -5.97
C MET A 52 -1.08 4.43 -5.25
N SER A 53 -2.04 3.55 -4.99
CA SER A 53 -3.26 3.92 -4.28
C SER A 53 -3.85 2.80 -3.44
N ILE A 54 -4.50 3.18 -2.33
CA ILE A 54 -5.31 2.31 -1.46
C ILE A 54 -6.64 3.02 -1.25
N GLY A 55 -7.64 2.61 -2.04
CA GLY A 55 -8.92 3.33 -2.14
C GLY A 55 -8.72 4.83 -2.43
N PRO A 56 -9.12 5.75 -1.53
CA PRO A 56 -8.97 7.19 -1.74
C PRO A 56 -7.54 7.72 -1.52
N LEU A 57 -6.66 6.93 -0.91
CA LEU A 57 -5.26 7.32 -0.70
C LEU A 57 -4.51 7.14 -2.00
N LYS A 58 -3.89 8.20 -2.53
CA LYS A 58 -3.15 8.14 -3.78
C LYS A 58 -1.87 8.97 -3.73
N VAL A 59 -0.80 8.41 -4.29
CA VAL A 59 0.46 9.10 -4.57
C VAL A 59 0.82 8.89 -6.04
N SER A 60 1.34 9.93 -6.68
CA SER A 60 2.00 9.84 -7.99
C SER A 60 3.51 9.87 -7.81
N ASN A 61 4.25 9.23 -8.73
CA ASN A 61 5.71 9.13 -8.71
C ASN A 61 6.21 8.65 -7.35
N PHE A 62 5.98 7.38 -7.05
CA PHE A 62 6.26 6.77 -5.76
C PHE A 62 7.35 5.72 -5.90
N GLN A 63 8.40 5.85 -5.08
CA GLN A 63 9.49 4.89 -5.05
C GLN A 63 9.20 3.84 -3.97
N ALA A 64 9.14 2.57 -4.35
CA ALA A 64 9.02 1.43 -3.45
C ALA A 64 10.30 0.59 -3.47
N GLU A 65 10.60 -0.07 -2.37
CA GLU A 65 11.65 -1.08 -2.34
C GLU A 65 11.13 -2.40 -2.94
N LEU A 66 12.00 -3.15 -3.61
CA LEU A 66 11.68 -4.48 -4.15
C LEU A 66 12.45 -5.55 -3.38
N GLN A 67 11.73 -6.51 -2.78
CA GLN A 67 12.32 -7.61 -2.03
C GLN A 67 11.63 -8.94 -2.33
N GLU A 68 12.26 -10.07 -1.97
CA GLU A 68 11.60 -11.37 -1.97
C GLU A 68 10.64 -11.45 -0.78
N LEU A 69 9.36 -11.63 -1.06
CA LEU A 69 8.29 -11.70 -0.06
C LEU A 69 7.37 -12.89 -0.36
N ASP A 70 6.72 -13.41 0.68
CA ASP A 70 5.65 -14.41 0.54
C ASP A 70 4.28 -13.80 0.22
N ILE A 71 4.17 -12.47 0.31
CA ILE A 71 2.97 -11.68 0.00
C ILE A 71 3.26 -10.66 -1.11
N ASP A 72 2.23 -9.94 -1.58
CA ASP A 72 2.39 -9.02 -2.72
C ASP A 72 3.16 -7.75 -2.35
N GLY A 73 3.02 -7.31 -1.09
CA GLY A 73 3.74 -6.15 -0.58
C GLY A 73 3.35 -5.76 0.83
N ILE A 74 4.14 -4.85 1.40
CA ILE A 74 3.97 -4.24 2.71
C ILE A 74 3.95 -2.72 2.53
N ILE A 75 2.92 -2.08 3.06
CA ILE A 75 2.74 -0.63 3.03
C ILE A 75 3.37 -0.04 4.28
N GLY A 76 4.44 0.73 4.09
CA GLY A 76 5.19 1.38 5.15
C GLY A 76 4.71 2.80 5.46
N LEU A 77 5.41 3.44 6.39
CA LEU A 77 5.11 4.80 6.85
C LEU A 77 5.26 5.86 5.76
N ASP A 78 6.17 5.70 4.81
CA ASP A 78 6.37 6.58 3.67
C ASP A 78 5.08 6.86 2.89
N PHE A 79 4.34 5.81 2.52
CA PHE A 79 3.07 5.93 1.82
C PHE A 79 1.97 6.47 2.75
N LEU A 80 1.88 5.92 3.97
CA LEU A 80 0.84 6.26 4.93
C LEU A 80 0.89 7.74 5.33
N LEU A 81 2.08 8.28 5.60
CA LEU A 81 2.28 9.68 5.95
C LEU A 81 2.05 10.61 4.75
N LYS A 82 2.57 10.24 3.56
CA LYS A 82 2.42 11.06 2.34
C LYS A 82 0.96 11.23 1.93
N THR A 83 0.14 10.20 2.17
CA THR A 83 -1.31 10.22 1.88
C THR A 83 -2.18 10.70 3.05
N GLY A 84 -1.58 10.91 4.23
CA GLY A 84 -2.30 11.27 5.45
C GLY A 84 -3.31 10.20 5.86
N ALA A 85 -2.90 8.94 5.84
CA ALA A 85 -3.76 7.80 6.13
C ALA A 85 -4.30 7.82 7.57
N LYS A 86 -5.57 7.43 7.72
CA LYS A 86 -6.25 7.17 9.00
C LYS A 86 -6.73 5.72 9.00
N LEU A 87 -6.26 4.95 9.97
CA LEU A 87 -6.75 3.60 10.25
C LEU A 87 -7.86 3.68 11.31
N ASN A 88 -9.02 3.10 10.99
CA ASN A 88 -10.13 2.97 11.92
C ASN A 88 -10.37 1.48 12.14
N PHE A 89 -10.10 1.00 13.35
CA PHE A 89 -10.24 -0.42 13.70
C PHE A 89 -11.67 -0.81 14.06
N ASP A 90 -12.51 0.11 14.54
CA ASP A 90 -13.92 -0.18 14.80
C ASP A 90 -14.69 -0.45 13.50
N ALA A 91 -14.40 0.36 12.48
CA ALA A 91 -15.00 0.21 11.16
C ALA A 91 -14.20 -0.71 10.23
N MET A 92 -13.00 -1.15 10.65
CA MET A 92 -12.04 -1.89 9.82
C MET A 92 -11.82 -1.22 8.45
N THR A 93 -11.42 0.06 8.47
CA THR A 93 -11.17 0.84 7.25
C THR A 93 -9.90 1.68 7.30
N ILE A 94 -9.41 2.00 6.11
CA ILE A 94 -8.39 3.01 5.87
C ILE A 94 -8.97 4.14 4.98
N SER A 95 -8.63 5.38 5.33
CA SER A 95 -9.16 6.59 4.68
C SER A 95 -8.14 7.74 4.69
N SER A 96 -8.38 8.78 3.89
CA SER A 96 -7.54 9.99 3.90
C SER A 96 -7.99 10.99 4.96
N SER A 97 -7.04 11.65 5.59
CA SER A 97 -7.27 12.81 6.46
C SER A 97 -7.46 14.12 5.71
N ARG A 98 -7.08 14.18 4.43
CA ARG A 98 -7.17 15.39 3.60
C ARG A 98 -8.48 15.34 2.80
N THR A 99 -9.52 15.93 3.36
CA THR A 99 -10.72 16.40 2.65
C THR A 99 -10.62 17.88 2.43
#